data_AF-A0A931UH47-F1
#
_entry.id   AF-A0A931UH47-F1
#
_cell.length_a   1.000
_cell.length_b   1.000
_cell.length_c   1.000
_cell.angle_alpha   90.00
_cell.angle_beta   90.00
_cell.angle_gamma   90.00
#
_symmetry.space_group_name_H-M   'P 1'
#
loop_
_entity.id
_entity.type
_entity.pdbx_description
1 polymer ?
#
loop_
_entity_poly.entity_id
_entity_poly.type
_entity_poly.pdbx_seq_one_letter_code
_entity_poly.pdbx_strand_id
1 'polypeptide(L)'
;MKKRMIVGIAMAMGMLSAGALSASAAGPCCIEGKCSDNQAVRQFIQESAALSGVFKAKEIELRELNAQEGIDIRKADALEEELRELKGRLRVAGEKHGVPPCCIG
;
A
#
# COMPACT_ATOMS: atom_id res chain seq x y z
N MET A 1 43.54 -36.75 -15.23
CA MET A 1 42.88 -35.43 -15.07
C MET A 1 42.06 -35.46 -13.79
N LYS A 2 42.32 -34.54 -12.86
CA LYS A 2 41.88 -34.57 -11.45
C LYS A 2 40.66 -33.65 -11.23
N LYS A 3 39.66 -34.17 -10.48
CA LYS A 3 38.79 -33.54 -9.45
C LYS A 3 37.82 -32.43 -9.93
N ARG A 4 36.49 -32.65 -9.90
CA ARG A 4 35.52 -32.47 -8.78
C ARG A 4 35.48 -31.06 -8.19
N MET A 5 34.35 -30.35 -8.36
CA MET A 5 33.66 -29.49 -7.36
C MET A 5 32.46 -28.82 -8.06
N ILE A 6 31.26 -29.38 -7.94
CA ILE A 6 30.20 -28.91 -7.02
C ILE A 6 29.92 -27.42 -7.23
N VAL A 7 28.89 -27.17 -8.04
CA VAL A 7 28.21 -25.90 -8.24
C VAL A 7 27.73 -25.38 -6.89
N GLY A 8 28.44 -24.39 -6.35
CA GLY A 8 28.00 -23.64 -5.19
C GLY A 8 26.84 -22.74 -5.59
N ILE A 9 25.63 -23.14 -5.25
CA ILE A 9 24.47 -22.23 -5.24
C ILE A 9 24.75 -21.23 -4.12
N ALA A 10 25.29 -20.08 -4.50
CA ALA A 10 25.35 -18.93 -3.62
C ALA A 10 23.91 -18.45 -3.40
N MET A 11 23.27 -18.95 -2.35
CA MET A 11 22.10 -18.30 -1.77
C MET A 11 22.57 -16.96 -1.22
N ALA A 12 22.52 -15.92 -2.05
CA ALA A 12 22.48 -14.56 -1.58
C ALA A 12 21.12 -14.37 -0.88
N MET A 13 21.07 -14.72 0.42
CA MET A 13 20.10 -14.12 1.33
C MET A 13 20.45 -12.63 1.43
N GLY A 14 20.03 -11.89 0.41
CA GLY A 14 20.01 -10.45 0.42
C GLY A 14 19.07 -10.01 1.52
N MET A 15 19.67 -9.57 2.62
CA MET A 15 19.15 -8.59 3.57
C MET A 15 17.69 -8.16 3.32
N LEU A 16 16.74 -8.89 3.89
CA LEU A 16 15.49 -8.28 4.33
C LEU A 16 15.80 -7.52 5.61
N SER A 17 16.55 -6.42 5.47
CA SER A 17 16.56 -5.36 6.45
C SER A 17 15.14 -4.81 6.50
N ALA A 18 14.35 -5.33 7.42
CA ALA A 18 13.10 -4.72 7.86
C ALA A 18 13.44 -3.31 8.36
N GLY A 19 13.25 -2.32 7.49
CA GLY A 19 13.68 -0.95 7.77
C GLY A 19 13.73 -0.07 6.53
N ALA A 20 12.72 -0.13 5.67
CA ALA A 20 12.47 0.93 4.72
C ALA A 20 10.96 1.09 4.59
N LEU A 21 10.42 1.96 5.45
CA LEU A 21 9.15 2.58 5.21
C LEU A 21 9.19 3.19 3.80
N SER A 22 8.26 2.74 2.97
CA SER A 22 7.64 3.49 1.89
C SER A 22 8.57 4.36 1.02
N ALA A 23 8.99 3.81 -0.12
CA ALA A 23 9.33 4.64 -1.27
C ALA A 23 8.06 5.35 -1.78
N SER A 24 7.66 6.44 -1.14
CA SER A 24 6.62 7.34 -1.64
C SER A 24 7.24 8.29 -2.67
N ALA A 25 7.22 7.87 -3.93
CA ALA A 25 7.37 8.76 -5.07
C ALA A 25 6.09 9.62 -5.18
N ALA A 26 6.01 10.67 -4.37
CA ALA A 26 4.99 11.71 -4.49
C ALA A 26 5.66 13.06 -4.26
N GLY A 27 5.31 14.04 -5.08
CA GLY A 27 5.97 15.35 -5.18
C GLY A 27 5.98 16.18 -3.87
N PRO A 28 6.24 17.50 -3.95
CA PRO A 28 6.63 18.36 -2.81
C PRO A 28 5.63 18.46 -1.63
N CYS A 29 4.48 17.80 -1.72
CA CYS A 29 3.51 17.64 -0.64
C CYS A 29 3.82 16.49 0.33
N CYS A 30 4.67 15.53 -0.05
CA CYS A 30 5.06 14.36 0.74
C CYS A 30 6.51 14.45 1.26
N ILE A 31 6.95 15.65 1.64
CA ILE A 31 8.22 15.79 2.38
C ILE A 31 8.07 14.98 3.67
N GLU A 32 8.85 13.90 3.76
CA GLU A 32 8.90 12.98 4.90
C GLU A 32 8.82 13.76 6.23
N GLY A 33 7.83 13.40 7.06
CA GLY A 33 7.63 13.99 8.39
C GLY A 33 6.40 14.88 8.53
N LYS A 34 5.97 15.63 7.50
CA LYS A 34 4.85 16.58 7.66
C LYS A 34 3.49 15.93 7.90
N CYS A 35 3.25 14.74 7.35
CA CYS A 35 2.01 14.01 7.62
C CYS A 35 2.04 13.35 9.02
N SER A 36 3.18 12.85 9.50
CA SER A 36 3.24 12.08 10.76
C SER A 36 3.30 12.93 12.04
N ASP A 37 3.72 14.19 11.95
CA ASP A 37 3.80 15.12 13.10
C ASP A 37 2.54 15.96 13.33
N ASN A 38 1.52 15.82 12.47
CA ASN A 38 0.27 16.55 12.63
C ASN A 38 -0.73 15.73 13.49
N GLN A 39 -1.15 16.28 14.63
CA GLN A 39 -2.16 15.66 15.51
C GLN A 39 -3.44 15.29 14.76
N ALA A 40 -3.87 16.13 13.80
CA ALA A 40 -5.06 15.88 13.00
C ALA A 40 -4.88 14.68 12.06
N VAL A 41 -3.67 14.46 11.54
CA VAL A 41 -3.36 13.26 10.75
C VAL A 41 -3.35 12.01 11.63
N ARG A 42 -2.83 12.10 12.86
CA ARG A 42 -2.88 10.96 13.80
C ARG A 42 -4.32 10.59 14.18
N GLN A 43 -5.18 11.57 14.41
CA GLN A 43 -6.61 11.36 14.68
C GLN A 43 -7.30 10.77 13.45
N PHE A 44 -7.05 11.31 12.26
CA PHE A 44 -7.52 10.74 11.01
C PHE A 44 -7.11 9.26 10.87
N ILE A 45 -5.82 8.93 11.05
CA ILE A 45 -5.32 7.56 10.94
C ILE A 45 -6.01 6.62 11.94
N GLN A 46 -6.22 7.06 13.18
CA GLN A 46 -6.90 6.25 14.19
C GLN A 46 -8.37 6.01 13.84
N GLU A 47 -9.10 7.06 13.45
CA GLU A 47 -10.51 6.97 13.07
C GLU A 47 -10.71 6.20 11.77
N SER A 48 -9.77 6.31 10.83
CA SER A 48 -9.84 5.66 9.53
C SER A 48 -9.22 4.28 9.50
N ALA A 49 -8.60 3.79 10.59
CA ALA A 49 -7.84 2.55 10.61
C ALA A 49 -8.62 1.34 10.07
N ALA A 50 -9.89 1.20 10.49
CA ALA A 50 -10.76 0.13 10.00
C ALA A 50 -11.06 0.27 8.51
N LEU A 51 -11.37 1.48 8.04
CA LEU A 51 -11.67 1.77 6.64
C LEU A 51 -10.44 1.58 5.74
N SER A 52 -9.27 2.02 6.19
CA SER A 52 -7.98 1.81 5.54
C SER A 52 -7.61 0.32 5.50
N GLY A 53 -7.96 -0.45 6.53
CA GLY A 53 -7.78 -1.91 6.55
C GLY A 53 -8.62 -2.59 5.48
N VAL A 54 -9.90 -2.23 5.36
CA VAL A 54 -10.80 -2.75 4.32
C VAL A 54 -10.31 -2.38 2.92
N PHE A 55 -9.91 -1.12 2.72
CA PHE A 55 -9.35 -0.64 1.46
C PHE A 55 -8.13 -1.47 1.03
N LYS A 56 -7.15 -1.65 1.93
CA LYS A 56 -5.96 -2.46 1.64
C LYS A 56 -6.29 -3.92 1.34
N ALA A 57 -7.25 -4.51 2.06
CA ALA A 57 -7.67 -5.89 1.80
C ALA A 57 -8.26 -6.03 0.39
N LYS A 58 -9.06 -5.04 -0.05
CA LYS A 58 -9.66 -5.00 -1.39
C LYS A 58 -8.63 -4.73 -2.49
N GLU A 59 -7.61 -3.92 -2.23
CA GLU A 59 -6.50 -3.73 -3.17
C GLU A 59 -5.71 -5.03 -3.39
N ILE A 60 -5.51 -5.81 -2.31
CA ILE A 60 -4.87 -7.13 -2.40
C ILE A 60 -5.75 -8.09 -3.21
N GLU A 61 -7.05 -8.14 -2.92
CA GLU A 61 -8.00 -8.97 -3.66
C GLU A 61 -7.99 -8.66 -5.17
N LEU A 62 -8.00 -7.38 -5.54
CA LEU A 62 -7.92 -6.95 -6.94
C LEU A 62 -6.57 -7.34 -7.58
N ARG A 63 -5.47 -7.18 -6.85
CA ARG A 63 -4.14 -7.59 -7.34
C ARG A 63 -4.07 -9.10 -7.56
N GLU A 64 -4.59 -9.89 -6.63
CA GLU A 64 -4.64 -11.34 -6.74
C GLU A 64 -5.52 -11.78 -7.92
N LEU A 65 -6.66 -11.13 -8.12
CA LEU A 65 -7.52 -11.38 -9.27
C LEU A 65 -6.81 -11.09 -10.60
N ASN A 66 -6.09 -9.97 -10.67
CA ASN A 66 -5.31 -9.60 -11.86
C ASN A 66 -4.10 -10.50 -12.12
N ALA A 67 -3.64 -11.25 -11.10
CA ALA A 67 -2.55 -12.21 -11.23
C ALA A 67 -3.01 -13.61 -11.70
N GLN A 68 -4.32 -13.87 -11.77
CA GLN A 68 -4.89 -15.14 -12.21
C GLN A 68 -4.89 -15.27 -13.74
N GLU A 69 -4.65 -16.48 -14.26
CA GLU A 69 -4.87 -16.80 -15.67
C GLU A 69 -6.38 -16.86 -15.96
N GLY A 70 -6.88 -15.83 -16.66
CA GLY A 70 -8.31 -15.69 -16.95
C GLY A 70 -9.02 -14.78 -15.94
N ILE A 71 -8.78 -13.47 -16.08
CA ILE A 71 -9.35 -12.44 -15.20
C ILE A 71 -10.88 -12.44 -15.32
N ASP A 72 -11.56 -12.56 -14.18
CA ASP A 72 -12.99 -12.29 -14.09
C ASP A 72 -13.23 -10.77 -14.08
N ILE A 73 -13.42 -10.21 -15.28
CA ILE A 73 -13.57 -8.76 -15.49
C ILE A 73 -14.71 -8.18 -14.64
N ARG A 74 -15.81 -8.91 -14.45
CA ARG A 74 -16.95 -8.44 -13.66
C ARG A 74 -16.59 -8.27 -12.18
N LYS A 75 -15.78 -9.19 -11.65
CA LYS A 75 -15.28 -9.07 -10.27
C LYS A 75 -14.25 -7.97 -10.14
N ALA A 76 -13.40 -7.78 -11.16
CA ALA A 76 -12.42 -6.70 -11.18
C ALA A 76 -13.13 -5.33 -11.16
N ASP A 77 -14.13 -5.12 -12.03
CA ASP A 77 -14.92 -3.89 -12.09
C ASP A 77 -15.62 -3.59 -10.76
N ALA A 78 -16.21 -4.61 -10.13
CA ALA A 78 -16.87 -4.46 -8.82
C ALA A 78 -15.86 -4.07 -7.71
N LEU A 79 -14.69 -4.70 -7.68
CA LEU A 79 -13.63 -4.37 -6.72
C LEU A 79 -13.08 -2.96 -6.94
N GLU A 80 -12.94 -2.51 -8.18
CA GLU A 80 -12.53 -1.15 -8.52
C GLU A 80 -13.56 -0.10 -8.07
N GLU A 81 -14.86 -0.39 -8.20
CA GLU A 81 -15.93 0.48 -7.71
C GLU A 81 -15.92 0.56 -6.18
N GLU A 82 -15.81 -0.59 -5.49
CA GLU A 82 -15.68 -0.64 -4.02
C GLU A 82 -14.46 0.15 -3.54
N LEU A 83 -13.31 -0.01 -4.20
CA LEU A 83 -12.09 0.75 -3.89
C LEU A 83 -12.28 2.25 -4.12
N ARG A 84 -12.97 2.67 -5.17
CA ARG A 84 -13.29 4.08 -5.43
C ARG A 84 -14.17 4.66 -4.33
N GLU A 85 -15.18 3.93 -3.88
CA GLU A 85 -16.05 4.37 -2.78
C GLU A 85 -15.26 4.49 -1.46
N LEU A 86 -14.49 3.46 -1.10
CA LEU A 86 -13.67 3.44 0.11
C LEU A 86 -12.64 4.58 0.12
N LYS A 87 -12.00 4.85 -1.03
CA LYS A 87 -11.10 6.00 -1.19
C LYS A 87 -11.83 7.33 -1.03
N GLY A 88 -13.04 7.45 -1.57
CA GLY A 88 -13.90 8.62 -1.38
C GLY A 88 -14.21 8.87 0.10
N ARG A 89 -14.55 7.81 0.84
CA ARG A 89 -14.83 7.87 2.28
C ARG A 89 -13.59 8.24 3.09
N LEU A 90 -12.42 7.71 2.74
CA LEU A 90 -11.13 8.11 3.33
C LEU A 90 -10.82 9.58 3.08
N ARG A 91 -11.07 10.07 1.86
CA ARG A 91 -10.89 11.49 1.53
C ARG A 91 -11.79 12.39 2.37
N VAL A 92 -13.09 12.08 2.48
CA VAL A 92 -14.04 12.84 3.30
C VAL A 92 -13.63 12.82 4.78
N ALA A 93 -13.16 11.67 5.29
CA ALA A 93 -12.66 11.57 6.65
C ALA A 93 -11.41 12.45 6.86
N GLY A 94 -10.48 12.49 5.91
CA GLY A 94 -9.30 13.36 6.01
C GLY A 94 -9.66 14.85 5.88
N GLU A 95 -10.58 15.22 4.99
CA GLU A 95 -11.10 16.59 4.85
C GLU A 95 -11.71 17.10 6.17
N LYS A 96 -12.46 16.25 6.88
CA LYS A 96 -13.03 16.56 8.21
C LYS A 96 -11.96 16.95 9.23
N HIS A 97 -10.78 16.33 9.14
CA HIS A 97 -9.63 16.59 10.01
C HIS A 97 -8.68 17.65 9.45
N GLY A 98 -9.01 18.28 8.31
CA GLY A 98 -8.10 19.23 7.64
C GLY A 98 -6.81 18.59 7.14
N VAL A 99 -6.83 17.26 6.90
CA VAL A 99 -5.69 16.51 6.41
C VAL A 99 -5.54 16.77 4.90
N PRO A 100 -4.35 17.20 4.44
CA PRO A 100 -4.10 17.37 3.01
C PRO A 100 -4.29 16.05 2.25
N PRO A 101 -4.85 16.07 1.01
CA PRO A 101 -5.05 14.85 0.22
C PRO A 101 -3.78 14.02 0.01
N CYS A 102 -2.60 14.64 0.01
CA CYS A 102 -1.31 13.93 -0.09
C CYS A 102 -0.95 13.08 1.15
N CYS A 103 -1.62 13.32 2.29
CA CYS A 103 -1.48 12.53 3.51
C CYS A 103 -2.59 11.46 3.63
N ILE A 104 -3.52 11.42 2.68
CA ILE A 104 -4.61 10.44 2.58
C ILE A 104 -4.23 9.50 1.43
N GLY A 105 -3.49 8.43 1.76
CA GLY A 105 -2.99 7.44 0.79
C GLY A 105 -4.10 6.86 -0.10
#